data_AF-A0A7J4UFP3-F1
#
_entry.id   AF-A0A7J4UFP3-F1
#
_cell.length_a   1.000
_cell.length_b   1.000
_cell.length_c   1.000
_cell.angle_alpha   90.00
_cell.angle_beta   90.00
_cell.angle_gamma   90.00
#
_symmetry.space_group_name_H-M   'P 1'
#
loop_
_entity.id
_entity.type
_entity.pdbx_description
1 polymer ?
#
loop_
_entity_poly.entity_id
_entity_poly.type
_entity_poly.pdbx_seq_one_letter_code
_entity_poly.pdbx_strand_id
1 'polypeptide(L)'
;MFSIPLFTLETSKDHLGFLQAHFLGKKSIPERKVLVDSHFHLGRKLFQTEEDRQEIVHSFFNAKVGIQAISDYGLFHPIHHVVPYEEFVAVLPKIAGIEVVFSDTYASIVKRGDEQVIFTKGIEVETILEGSTPSVFRENHQIHIAAEGFDHLQASGTHALLEEGQRQGAYMTIAHPFTVPAGKTPIPVLKQLSAFLPPTLDEIKELYKIAKEFPVFLEGLNTGNTLWMTFTNAGVRVFAQKHDFPLIYNTDAHTRPSPPFLTRHGVSKYWLFKEQVGSAGTLLEEETVQNLKSLTGKEILEKKYEAIHNHGERYGEVSNTWIFGFSVAATHLEFLLP
;
A
#
# COMPACT_ATOMS: atom_id res chain seq x y z
N MET A 1 12.85 -35.47 16.73
CA MET A 1 13.16 -35.30 15.29
C MET A 1 11.94 -34.64 14.68
N PHE A 2 11.97 -33.32 14.48
CA PHE A 2 10.86 -32.58 13.86
C PHE A 2 11.04 -32.64 12.35
N SER A 3 10.21 -33.42 11.67
CA SER A 3 10.10 -33.40 10.22
C SER A 3 9.24 -32.20 9.83
N ILE A 4 9.86 -31.14 9.30
CA ILE A 4 9.11 -30.13 8.55
C ILE A 4 8.66 -30.82 7.26
N PRO A 5 7.36 -30.88 6.95
CA PRO A 5 6.92 -31.38 5.66
C PRO A 5 7.47 -30.42 4.60
N LEU A 6 8.47 -30.87 3.86
CA LEU A 6 8.84 -30.27 2.58
C LEU A 6 7.65 -30.52 1.65
N PHE A 7 6.69 -29.60 1.68
CA PHE A 7 5.75 -29.46 0.58
C PHE A 7 6.61 -29.09 -0.63
N THR A 8 6.89 -30.07 -1.48
CA THR A 8 7.22 -29.84 -2.88
C THR A 8 6.03 -29.13 -3.48
N LEU A 9 6.09 -27.79 -3.41
CA LEU A 9 5.21 -26.87 -4.08
C LEU A 9 5.47 -27.00 -5.59
N GLU A 10 4.95 -28.06 -6.20
CA GLU A 10 4.49 -28.00 -7.59
C GLU A 10 3.28 -27.03 -7.60
N THR A 11 3.58 -25.74 -7.46
CA THR A 11 2.58 -24.68 -7.40
C THR A 11 1.91 -24.57 -8.75
N SER A 12 0.74 -25.17 -8.89
CA SER A 12 -0.23 -24.64 -9.85
C SER A 12 -0.47 -23.16 -9.47
N LYS A 13 -0.49 -22.29 -10.48
CA LYS A 13 -0.56 -20.82 -10.36
C LYS A 13 -1.73 -20.31 -9.49
N ASP A 14 -2.69 -21.17 -9.17
CA ASP A 14 -3.86 -20.87 -8.37
C ASP A 14 -3.61 -20.91 -6.85
N HIS A 15 -2.58 -21.63 -6.38
CA HIS A 15 -2.32 -21.78 -4.94
C HIS A 15 -1.67 -20.56 -4.27
N LEU A 16 -0.87 -19.77 -5.01
CA LEU A 16 -0.28 -18.54 -4.46
C LEU A 16 -1.33 -17.44 -4.28
N GLY A 17 -2.27 -17.30 -5.22
CA GLY A 17 -3.42 -16.42 -5.05
C GLY A 17 -4.33 -16.89 -3.91
N PHE A 18 -4.54 -18.20 -3.79
CA PHE A 18 -5.32 -18.81 -2.69
C PHE A 18 -4.67 -18.57 -1.32
N LEU A 19 -3.35 -18.75 -1.20
CA LEU A 19 -2.59 -18.47 0.02
C LEU A 19 -2.67 -16.98 0.36
N GLN A 20 -2.44 -16.11 -0.63
CA GLN A 20 -2.53 -14.67 -0.42
C GLN A 20 -3.94 -14.26 0.06
N ALA A 21 -5.01 -14.71 -0.61
CA ALA A 21 -6.38 -14.43 -0.19
C ALA A 21 -6.72 -15.02 1.19
N HIS A 22 -6.14 -16.16 1.58
CA HIS A 22 -6.26 -16.71 2.94
C HIS A 22 -5.53 -15.88 3.99
N PHE A 23 -4.39 -15.26 3.65
CA PHE A 23 -3.71 -14.32 4.54
C PHE A 23 -4.49 -13.00 4.69
N LEU A 24 -5.25 -12.61 3.68
CA LEU A 24 -6.03 -11.36 3.63
C LEU A 24 -7.42 -11.43 4.25
N GLY A 25 -7.82 -12.56 4.86
CA GLY A 25 -9.17 -12.77 5.35
C GLY A 25 -9.75 -11.54 6.05
N LYS A 26 -10.78 -10.93 5.44
CA LYS A 26 -11.40 -9.71 5.95
C LYS A 26 -12.01 -10.00 7.31
N LYS A 27 -11.49 -9.34 8.34
CA LYS A 27 -12.14 -9.36 9.65
C LYS A 27 -13.43 -8.54 9.57
N SER A 28 -14.35 -8.74 10.50
CA SER A 28 -15.47 -7.80 10.60
C SER A 28 -14.93 -6.46 11.10
N ILE A 29 -15.19 -5.37 10.38
CA ILE A 29 -14.96 -4.02 10.90
C ILE A 29 -15.91 -3.80 12.09
N PRO A 30 -15.39 -3.39 13.26
CA PRO A 30 -16.22 -3.14 14.45
C PRO A 30 -17.36 -2.16 14.16
N GLU A 31 -18.48 -2.30 14.89
CA GLU A 31 -19.56 -1.30 14.82
C GLU A 31 -19.03 0.09 15.15
N ARG A 32 -19.57 1.12 14.46
CA ARG A 32 -19.20 2.53 14.61
C ARG A 32 -17.77 2.88 14.19
N LYS A 33 -17.05 1.95 13.54
CA LYS A 33 -15.77 2.25 12.91
C LYS A 33 -15.86 2.12 11.41
N VAL A 34 -15.00 2.87 10.73
CA VAL A 34 -14.82 2.80 9.28
C VAL A 34 -13.33 2.64 8.97
N LEU A 35 -13.05 2.09 7.80
CA LEU A 35 -11.69 1.88 7.34
C LEU A 35 -11.17 3.11 6.58
N VAL A 36 -9.95 3.50 6.88
CA VAL A 36 -9.16 4.47 6.11
C VAL A 36 -8.02 3.72 5.45
N ASP A 37 -7.97 3.80 4.13
CA ASP A 37 -6.88 3.24 3.31
C ASP A 37 -6.26 4.38 2.51
N SER A 38 -4.97 4.61 2.70
CA SER A 38 -4.25 5.76 2.13
C SER A 38 -3.30 5.39 1.00
N HIS A 39 -3.35 4.15 0.52
CA HIS A 39 -2.50 3.70 -0.57
C HIS A 39 -3.23 2.66 -1.44
N PHE A 40 -3.66 3.10 -2.63
CA PHE A 40 -4.37 2.27 -3.61
C PHE A 40 -4.05 2.71 -5.03
N HIS A 41 -3.93 1.73 -5.92
CA HIS A 41 -3.59 1.92 -7.33
C HIS A 41 -4.72 1.54 -8.28
N LEU A 42 -5.09 2.48 -9.15
CA LEU A 42 -6.15 2.34 -10.15
C LEU A 42 -5.55 2.17 -11.56
N GLY A 43 -5.43 0.91 -11.98
CA GLY A 43 -5.03 0.52 -13.32
C GLY A 43 -6.09 0.79 -14.40
N ARG A 44 -5.74 1.60 -15.41
CA ARG A 44 -6.57 1.96 -16.57
C ARG A 44 -7.11 0.79 -17.38
N LYS A 45 -6.42 -0.37 -17.40
CA LYS A 45 -6.86 -1.55 -18.17
C LYS A 45 -8.10 -2.24 -17.57
N LEU A 46 -8.28 -2.16 -16.26
CA LEU A 46 -9.41 -2.77 -15.55
C LEU A 46 -10.40 -1.70 -15.06
N PHE A 47 -10.37 -0.51 -15.66
CA PHE A 47 -11.33 0.57 -15.45
C PHE A 47 -11.92 1.04 -16.80
N GLN A 48 -12.03 0.11 -17.76
CA GLN A 48 -12.40 0.39 -19.15
C GLN A 48 -13.88 0.22 -19.40
N THR A 49 -14.47 -0.87 -18.91
CA THR A 49 -15.88 -1.17 -19.11
C THR A 49 -16.73 -0.47 -18.06
N GLU A 50 -18.03 -0.35 -18.33
CA GLU A 50 -18.94 0.18 -17.32
C GLU A 50 -18.98 -0.77 -16.12
N GLU A 51 -19.13 -2.06 -16.39
CA GLU A 51 -19.18 -3.12 -15.38
C GLU A 51 -17.99 -3.08 -14.41
N ASP A 52 -16.75 -2.94 -14.94
CA ASP A 52 -15.55 -2.85 -14.11
C ASP A 52 -15.60 -1.61 -13.17
N ARG A 53 -16.05 -0.46 -13.69
CA ARG A 53 -16.15 0.77 -12.89
C ARG A 53 -17.14 0.61 -11.77
N GLN A 54 -18.32 0.05 -12.06
CA GLN A 54 -19.36 -0.18 -11.05
C GLN A 54 -18.83 -1.11 -9.96
N GLU A 55 -18.17 -2.20 -10.34
CA GLU A 55 -17.70 -3.21 -9.42
C GLU A 55 -16.53 -2.74 -8.55
N ILE A 56 -15.59 -1.98 -9.11
CA ILE A 56 -14.51 -1.32 -8.35
C ILE A 56 -15.10 -0.34 -7.35
N VAL A 57 -15.96 0.59 -7.79
CA VAL A 57 -16.51 1.62 -6.91
C VAL A 57 -17.38 1.01 -5.82
N HIS A 58 -18.22 0.03 -6.15
CA HIS A 58 -19.06 -0.66 -5.18
C HIS A 58 -18.26 -1.47 -4.15
N SER A 59 -17.03 -1.89 -4.47
CA SER A 59 -16.19 -2.63 -3.53
C SER A 59 -15.83 -1.81 -2.28
N PHE A 60 -15.58 -0.51 -2.41
CA PHE A 60 -15.27 0.38 -1.28
C PHE A 60 -16.44 0.49 -0.30
N PHE A 61 -17.65 0.67 -0.83
CA PHE A 61 -18.87 0.71 -0.01
C PHE A 61 -19.13 -0.64 0.67
N ASN A 62 -19.07 -1.74 -0.09
CA ASN A 62 -19.29 -3.09 0.46
C ASN A 62 -18.27 -3.45 1.56
N ALA A 63 -17.09 -2.84 1.52
CA ALA A 63 -16.03 -3.04 2.48
C ALA A 63 -16.04 -2.04 3.65
N LYS A 64 -17.04 -1.17 3.76
CA LYS A 64 -17.13 -0.09 4.77
C LYS A 64 -15.88 0.81 4.83
N VAL A 65 -15.32 1.11 3.66
CA VAL A 65 -14.26 2.12 3.54
C VAL A 65 -14.88 3.49 3.76
N GLY A 66 -14.38 4.23 4.75
CA GLY A 66 -14.77 5.62 5.00
C GLY A 66 -13.95 6.61 4.19
N ILE A 67 -12.65 6.34 4.03
CA ILE A 67 -11.72 7.16 3.26
C ILE A 67 -10.78 6.28 2.43
N GLN A 68 -10.64 6.59 1.14
CA GLN A 68 -9.73 5.92 0.22
C GLN A 68 -8.85 6.94 -0.50
N ALA A 69 -7.53 6.89 -0.32
CA ALA A 69 -6.63 7.64 -1.20
C ALA A 69 -6.42 6.88 -2.51
N ILE A 70 -6.49 7.61 -3.62
CA ILE A 70 -6.08 7.12 -4.93
C ILE A 70 -4.65 7.63 -5.15
N SER A 71 -3.67 6.76 -4.95
CA SER A 71 -2.24 7.10 -4.90
C SER A 71 -1.50 6.36 -6.01
N ASP A 72 -1.83 6.68 -7.26
CA ASP A 72 -1.26 6.02 -8.43
C ASP A 72 0.18 6.44 -8.71
N TYR A 73 0.95 5.59 -9.40
CA TYR A 73 2.29 5.95 -9.87
C TYR A 73 2.26 7.25 -10.66
N GLY A 74 3.24 8.12 -10.44
CA GLY A 74 3.37 9.36 -11.18
C GLY A 74 3.32 9.20 -12.71
N LEU A 75 2.83 10.23 -13.40
CA LEU A 75 2.62 10.27 -14.87
C LEU A 75 3.83 9.82 -15.71
N PHE A 76 5.04 9.91 -15.15
CA PHE A 76 6.31 9.58 -15.81
C PHE A 76 6.85 8.18 -15.50
N HIS A 77 6.15 7.36 -14.71
CA HIS A 77 6.56 5.98 -14.48
C HIS A 77 6.38 5.18 -15.78
N PRO A 78 7.38 4.37 -16.22
CA PRO A 78 7.36 3.65 -17.51
C PRO A 78 6.20 2.65 -17.68
N ILE A 79 5.44 2.43 -16.61
CA ILE A 79 4.24 1.61 -16.57
C ILE A 79 3.00 2.51 -16.78
N HIS A 80 2.87 3.11 -17.97
CA HIS A 80 1.84 4.10 -18.34
C HIS A 80 0.40 3.57 -18.46
N HIS A 81 -0.20 3.06 -17.37
CA HIS A 81 -1.59 2.62 -17.36
C HIS A 81 -2.33 2.97 -16.06
N VAL A 82 -2.14 4.16 -15.52
CA VAL A 82 -2.89 4.67 -14.35
C VAL A 82 -4.08 5.54 -14.77
N VAL A 83 -5.10 5.62 -13.93
CA VAL A 83 -6.26 6.49 -14.13
C VAL A 83 -6.05 7.74 -13.28
N PRO A 84 -5.82 8.92 -13.87
CA PRO A 84 -5.74 10.16 -13.12
C PRO A 84 -6.95 10.35 -12.20
N TYR A 85 -6.74 10.93 -11.03
CA TYR A 85 -7.79 11.16 -10.04
C TYR A 85 -9.02 11.86 -10.64
N GLU A 86 -8.80 12.89 -11.47
CA GLU A 86 -9.86 13.64 -12.14
C GLU A 86 -10.68 12.76 -13.10
N GLU A 87 -10.01 11.86 -13.82
CA GLU A 87 -10.69 10.91 -14.70
C GLU A 87 -11.51 9.91 -13.91
N PHE A 88 -11.00 9.44 -12.78
CA PHE A 88 -11.74 8.58 -11.85
C PHE A 88 -12.98 9.29 -11.33
N VAL A 89 -12.85 10.51 -10.80
CA VAL A 89 -13.98 11.29 -10.27
C VAL A 89 -15.02 11.60 -11.35
N ALA A 90 -14.58 11.94 -12.57
CA ALA A 90 -15.46 12.28 -13.68
C ALA A 90 -16.34 11.12 -14.18
N VAL A 91 -15.99 9.87 -13.87
CA VAL A 91 -16.84 8.71 -14.20
C VAL A 91 -17.82 8.33 -13.09
N LEU A 92 -17.60 8.77 -11.84
CA LEU A 92 -18.45 8.39 -10.71
C LEU A 92 -19.94 8.70 -10.92
N PRO A 93 -20.34 9.89 -11.43
CA PRO A 93 -21.76 10.19 -11.66
C PRO A 93 -22.42 9.33 -12.74
N LYS A 94 -21.65 8.57 -13.53
CA LYS A 94 -22.16 7.69 -14.58
C LYS A 94 -22.50 6.29 -14.06
N ILE A 95 -22.00 5.95 -12.88
CA ILE A 95 -22.21 4.66 -12.23
C ILE A 95 -23.59 4.65 -11.58
N ALA A 96 -24.36 3.59 -11.85
CA ALA A 96 -25.73 3.47 -11.33
C ALA A 96 -25.76 3.48 -9.79
N GLY A 97 -26.56 4.37 -9.21
CA GLY A 97 -26.74 4.47 -7.75
C GLY A 97 -25.64 5.24 -7.02
N ILE A 98 -24.70 5.85 -7.76
CA ILE A 98 -23.63 6.67 -7.20
C ILE A 98 -23.93 8.16 -7.39
N GLU A 99 -23.77 8.93 -6.32
CA GLU A 99 -23.92 10.39 -6.30
C GLU A 99 -22.61 11.05 -5.84
N VAL A 100 -22.16 12.10 -6.54
CA VAL A 100 -21.03 12.92 -6.09
C VAL A 100 -21.61 14.18 -5.42
N VAL A 101 -21.36 14.32 -4.11
CA VAL A 101 -21.96 15.37 -3.26
C VAL A 101 -21.05 16.58 -3.17
N PHE A 102 -19.75 16.31 -3.17
CA PHE A 102 -18.70 17.30 -3.05
C PHE A 102 -17.53 16.80 -3.88
N SER A 103 -16.87 17.71 -4.57
CA SER A 103 -15.59 17.43 -5.20
C SER A 103 -14.82 18.73 -5.38
N ASP A 104 -13.56 18.72 -4.96
CA ASP A 104 -12.59 19.75 -5.29
C ASP A 104 -11.28 19.09 -5.79
N THR A 105 -10.19 19.86 -5.81
CA THR A 105 -8.87 19.39 -6.26
C THR A 105 -8.26 18.33 -5.34
N TYR A 106 -8.66 18.25 -4.07
CA TYR A 106 -8.02 17.42 -3.05
C TYR A 106 -8.83 16.18 -2.71
N ALA A 107 -10.16 16.29 -2.71
CA ALA A 107 -11.04 15.22 -2.29
C ALA A 107 -12.41 15.25 -2.97
N SER A 108 -13.07 14.10 -2.97
CA SER A 108 -14.44 13.93 -3.44
C SER A 108 -15.24 13.10 -2.45
N ILE A 109 -16.46 13.52 -2.12
CA ILE A 109 -17.40 12.78 -1.27
C ILE A 109 -18.47 12.16 -2.16
N VAL A 110 -18.59 10.85 -2.06
CA VAL A 110 -19.41 10.03 -2.95
C VAL A 110 -20.39 9.22 -2.12
N LYS A 111 -21.66 9.14 -2.52
CA LYS A 111 -22.69 8.36 -1.83
C LYS A 111 -23.20 7.20 -2.66
N ARG A 112 -23.68 6.18 -1.96
CA ARG A 112 -24.50 5.08 -2.45
C ARG A 112 -25.62 4.81 -1.45
N GLY A 113 -26.81 5.35 -1.71
CA GLY A 113 -27.88 5.38 -0.69
C GLY A 113 -27.43 6.21 0.53
N ASP A 114 -27.50 5.62 1.72
CA ASP A 114 -27.08 6.28 2.97
C ASP A 114 -25.57 6.16 3.25
N GLU A 115 -24.87 5.28 2.52
CA GLU A 115 -23.43 5.05 2.66
C GLU A 115 -22.62 6.10 1.91
N GLN A 116 -21.43 6.46 2.42
CA GLN A 116 -20.57 7.45 1.78
C GLN A 116 -19.09 7.09 1.92
N VAL A 117 -18.30 7.42 0.90
CA VAL A 117 -16.85 7.27 0.85
C VAL A 117 -16.23 8.62 0.49
N ILE A 118 -15.16 8.98 1.20
CA ILE A 118 -14.29 10.10 0.82
C ILE A 118 -13.14 9.54 -0.02
N PHE A 119 -13.01 9.99 -1.26
CA PHE A 119 -11.81 9.74 -2.05
C PHE A 119 -10.86 10.91 -1.91
N THR A 120 -9.57 10.63 -1.68
CA THR A 120 -8.52 11.65 -1.62
C THR A 120 -7.55 11.45 -2.76
N LYS A 121 -7.04 12.56 -3.28
CA LYS A 121 -6.07 12.58 -4.36
C LYS A 121 -4.66 12.34 -3.85
N GLY A 122 -3.90 11.49 -4.52
CA GLY A 122 -2.48 11.30 -4.24
C GLY A 122 -1.69 10.76 -5.41
N ILE A 123 -0.40 10.56 -5.15
CA ILE A 123 0.58 10.01 -6.08
C ILE A 123 1.57 9.13 -5.30
N GLU A 124 1.95 7.98 -5.87
CA GLU A 124 3.12 7.23 -5.42
C GLU A 124 4.32 7.59 -6.31
N VAL A 125 5.41 8.03 -5.68
CA VAL A 125 6.67 8.35 -6.35
C VAL A 125 7.80 7.48 -5.83
N GLU A 126 8.67 7.05 -6.75
CA GLU A 126 9.78 6.17 -6.44
C GLU A 126 11.10 6.96 -6.40
N THR A 127 11.97 6.63 -5.45
CA THR A 127 13.31 7.18 -5.29
C THR A 127 14.29 6.11 -4.81
N ILE A 128 15.58 6.42 -4.82
CA ILE A 128 16.62 5.57 -4.24
C ILE A 128 17.01 6.17 -2.89
N LEU A 129 17.00 5.36 -1.84
CA LEU A 129 17.46 5.75 -0.52
C LEU A 129 18.95 6.14 -0.57
N GLU A 130 19.28 7.31 -0.02
CA GLU A 130 20.67 7.75 0.08
C GLU A 130 21.52 6.75 0.87
N GLY A 131 22.75 6.55 0.42
CA GLY A 131 23.66 5.57 1.03
C GLY A 131 23.37 4.11 0.64
N SER A 132 22.29 3.83 -0.11
CA SER A 132 22.09 2.50 -0.67
C SER A 132 23.11 2.19 -1.78
N THR A 133 23.71 1.01 -1.69
CA THR A 133 24.69 0.52 -2.67
C THR A 133 24.22 -0.80 -3.26
N PRO A 134 24.31 -0.98 -4.59
CA PRO A 134 23.89 -2.21 -5.22
C PRO A 134 24.86 -3.34 -4.87
N SER A 135 24.36 -4.57 -4.89
CA SER A 135 25.18 -5.77 -4.67
C SER A 135 24.76 -6.90 -5.63
N VAL A 136 25.46 -8.04 -5.56
CA VAL A 136 25.09 -9.24 -6.33
C VAL A 136 23.68 -9.74 -5.98
N PHE A 137 23.21 -9.49 -4.76
CA PHE A 137 21.93 -9.99 -4.28
C PHE A 137 20.78 -8.97 -4.43
N ARG A 138 21.06 -7.67 -4.36
CA ARG A 138 20.02 -6.61 -4.40
C ARG A 138 20.43 -5.43 -5.27
N GLU A 139 19.44 -4.77 -5.89
CA GLU A 139 19.65 -3.43 -6.46
C GLU A 139 19.78 -2.40 -5.32
N ASN A 140 19.78 -1.11 -5.66
CA ASN A 140 19.62 -0.07 -4.66
C ASN A 140 18.26 -0.24 -3.95
N HIS A 141 18.22 0.11 -2.67
CA HIS A 141 17.01 0.19 -1.87
C HIS A 141 16.14 1.32 -2.41
N GLN A 142 15.13 0.90 -3.17
CA GLN A 142 14.11 1.78 -3.68
C GLN A 142 13.13 2.10 -2.55
N ILE A 143 12.83 3.38 -2.37
CA ILE A 143 11.80 3.84 -1.46
C ILE A 143 10.67 4.43 -2.28
N HIS A 144 9.47 4.13 -1.85
CA HIS A 144 8.26 4.68 -2.40
C HIS A 144 7.70 5.70 -1.42
N ILE A 145 7.25 6.84 -1.95
CA ILE A 145 6.61 7.90 -1.17
C ILE A 145 5.22 8.08 -1.74
N ALA A 146 4.22 7.72 -0.94
CA ALA A 146 2.82 8.06 -1.21
C ALA A 146 2.58 9.48 -0.69
N ALA A 147 2.32 10.41 -1.59
CA ALA A 147 2.07 11.82 -1.29
C ALA A 147 0.61 12.18 -1.63
N GLU A 148 -0.17 12.56 -0.62
CA GLU A 148 -1.56 13.00 -0.80
C GLU A 148 -1.68 14.52 -0.92
N GLY A 149 -2.60 14.96 -1.78
CA GLY A 149 -2.92 16.35 -2.09
C GLY A 149 -2.20 16.93 -3.31
N PHE A 150 -1.49 16.11 -4.08
CA PHE A 150 -0.63 16.55 -5.20
C PHE A 150 -0.72 15.62 -6.42
N ASP A 151 -0.48 16.20 -7.58
CA ASP A 151 -0.58 15.54 -8.90
C ASP A 151 0.78 15.10 -9.41
N HIS A 152 1.83 15.72 -8.87
CA HIS A 152 3.18 15.61 -9.35
C HIS A 152 4.15 15.97 -8.24
N LEU A 153 5.10 15.08 -7.98
CA LEU A 153 6.22 15.33 -7.10
C LEU A 153 7.48 14.78 -7.79
N GLN A 154 8.52 15.59 -7.90
CA GLN A 154 9.75 15.16 -8.56
C GLN A 154 10.95 15.88 -7.96
N ALA A 155 11.90 15.09 -7.50
CA ALA A 155 13.23 15.53 -7.10
C ALA A 155 14.20 14.35 -7.26
N SER A 156 15.49 14.65 -7.27
CA SER A 156 16.54 13.63 -7.31
C SER A 156 17.00 13.32 -5.89
N GLY A 157 16.69 12.12 -5.41
CA GLY A 157 17.01 11.67 -4.06
C GLY A 157 15.82 11.83 -3.10
N THR A 158 15.79 11.00 -2.08
CA THR A 158 14.69 10.93 -1.11
C THR A 158 14.58 12.20 -0.28
N HIS A 159 15.68 12.78 0.20
CA HIS A 159 15.63 14.00 1.01
C HIS A 159 15.06 15.17 0.23
N ALA A 160 15.57 15.41 -0.98
CA ALA A 160 15.08 16.49 -1.83
C ALA A 160 13.60 16.29 -2.20
N LEU A 161 13.16 15.04 -2.36
CA LEU A 161 11.76 14.71 -2.65
C LEU A 161 10.85 15.03 -1.47
N LEU A 162 11.29 14.71 -0.25
CA LEU A 162 10.55 14.99 0.98
C LEU A 162 10.54 16.49 1.30
N GLU A 163 11.66 17.20 1.10
CA GLU A 163 11.71 18.67 1.23
C GLU A 163 10.73 19.34 0.27
N GLU A 164 10.71 18.89 -0.99
CA GLU A 164 9.80 19.42 -2.00
C GLU A 164 8.34 19.12 -1.64
N GLY A 165 8.04 17.89 -1.21
CA GLY A 165 6.71 17.51 -0.76
C GLY A 165 6.24 18.35 0.41
N GLN A 166 7.09 18.53 1.44
CA GLN A 166 6.80 19.38 2.58
C GLN A 166 6.59 20.85 2.18
N ARG A 167 7.43 21.37 1.28
CA ARG A 167 7.30 22.75 0.75
C ARG A 167 5.97 22.95 0.02
N GLN A 168 5.52 21.93 -0.71
CA GLN A 168 4.24 21.97 -1.40
C GLN A 168 3.04 21.74 -0.45
N GLY A 169 3.27 21.16 0.73
CA GLY A 169 2.25 20.86 1.73
C GLY A 169 1.66 19.44 1.59
N ALA A 170 2.45 18.51 1.05
CA ALA A 170 2.11 17.10 0.91
C ALA A 170 2.08 16.38 2.25
N TYR A 171 1.04 15.57 2.42
CA TYR A 171 1.04 14.55 3.46
C TYR A 171 1.71 13.31 2.89
N MET A 172 2.85 12.96 3.48
CA MET A 172 3.74 11.96 2.93
C MET A 172 3.80 10.73 3.82
N THR A 173 3.68 9.58 3.17
CA THR A 173 3.92 8.27 3.76
C THR A 173 5.11 7.64 3.05
N ILE A 174 6.11 7.19 3.80
CA ILE A 174 7.12 6.27 3.26
C ILE A 174 6.46 4.91 3.15
N ALA A 175 6.09 4.55 1.92
CA ALA A 175 5.41 3.31 1.61
C ALA A 175 6.40 2.14 1.63
N HIS A 176 5.93 1.03 2.20
CA HIS A 176 6.64 -0.23 2.34
C HIS A 176 8.18 -0.12 2.59
N PRO A 177 8.64 0.65 3.59
CA PRO A 177 9.99 1.22 3.66
C PRO A 177 11.14 0.22 3.84
N PHE A 178 10.85 -1.05 4.13
CA PHE A 178 11.86 -2.10 4.28
C PHE A 178 11.92 -3.05 3.08
N THR A 179 11.15 -2.74 2.04
CA THR A 179 11.00 -3.55 0.84
C THR A 179 12.17 -3.27 -0.09
N VAL A 180 13.08 -4.23 -0.22
CA VAL A 180 14.19 -4.14 -1.16
C VAL A 180 13.83 -4.92 -2.42
N PRO A 181 13.71 -4.27 -3.60
CA PRO A 181 13.44 -4.99 -4.84
C PRO A 181 14.52 -6.04 -5.10
N ALA A 182 14.09 -7.23 -5.52
CA ALA A 182 15.01 -8.27 -5.93
C ALA A 182 15.94 -7.77 -7.04
N GLY A 183 17.25 -8.00 -6.87
CA GLY A 183 18.26 -7.68 -7.87
C GLY A 183 17.93 -8.20 -9.27
N LYS A 184 18.59 -7.67 -10.31
CA LYS A 184 18.66 -8.27 -11.67
C LYS A 184 19.38 -9.63 -11.70
N THR A 185 19.38 -10.39 -10.61
CA THR A 185 20.00 -11.71 -10.57
C THR A 185 19.30 -12.63 -11.58
N PRO A 186 20.05 -13.22 -12.53
CA PRO A 186 19.47 -14.08 -13.55
C PRO A 186 18.99 -15.43 -12.99
N ILE A 187 19.37 -15.76 -11.74
CA ILE A 187 19.03 -17.01 -11.08
C ILE A 187 17.70 -16.86 -10.33
N PRO A 188 16.61 -17.53 -10.76
CA PRO A 188 15.26 -17.33 -10.20
C PRO A 188 15.15 -17.57 -8.68
N VAL A 189 15.87 -18.56 -8.15
CA VAL A 189 15.87 -18.84 -6.70
C VAL A 189 16.54 -17.74 -5.89
N LEU A 190 17.67 -17.21 -6.36
CA LEU A 190 18.33 -16.08 -5.71
C LEU A 190 17.51 -14.80 -5.83
N LYS A 191 16.74 -14.66 -6.93
CA LYS A 191 15.81 -13.55 -7.11
C LYS A 191 14.66 -13.58 -6.11
N GLN A 192 14.17 -14.77 -5.77
CA GLN A 192 13.13 -14.92 -4.75
C GLN A 192 13.69 -14.68 -3.35
N LEU A 193 14.85 -15.25 -3.02
CA LEU A 193 15.49 -15.06 -1.72
C LEU A 193 15.90 -13.60 -1.48
N SER A 194 16.36 -12.88 -2.50
CA SER A 194 16.76 -11.48 -2.33
C SER A 194 15.61 -10.54 -2.01
N ALA A 195 14.37 -10.87 -2.42
CA ALA A 195 13.17 -10.14 -2.02
C ALA A 195 12.83 -10.27 -0.53
N PHE A 196 13.43 -11.24 0.18
CA PHE A 196 13.27 -11.41 1.64
C PHE A 196 14.44 -10.81 2.44
N LEU A 197 15.47 -10.27 1.78
CA LEU A 197 16.60 -9.68 2.49
C LEU A 197 16.16 -8.37 3.15
N PRO A 198 16.41 -8.19 4.45
CA PRO A 198 16.11 -6.92 5.11
C PRO A 198 17.05 -5.82 4.57
N PRO A 199 16.67 -4.53 4.77
CA PRO A 199 17.58 -3.42 4.54
C PRO A 199 18.87 -3.58 5.36
N THR A 200 19.98 -3.05 4.86
CA THR A 200 21.24 -2.96 5.62
C THR A 200 21.08 -2.07 6.85
N LEU A 201 22.04 -2.20 7.78
CA LEU A 201 22.12 -1.30 8.92
C LEU A 201 22.25 0.17 8.50
N ASP A 202 22.99 0.49 7.43
CA ASP A 202 23.16 1.87 6.99
C ASP A 202 21.88 2.42 6.33
N GLU A 203 21.16 1.59 5.57
CA GLU A 203 19.83 1.95 5.06
C GLU A 203 18.81 2.15 6.21
N ILE A 204 18.86 1.34 7.27
CA ILE A 204 18.01 1.54 8.46
C ILE A 204 18.37 2.85 9.20
N LYS A 205 19.67 3.19 9.28
CA LYS A 205 20.09 4.48 9.88
C LYS A 205 19.60 5.66 9.06
N GLU A 206 19.64 5.57 7.73
CA GLU A 206 19.15 6.65 6.87
C GLU A 206 17.62 6.79 6.98
N LEU A 207 16.88 5.68 7.00
CA LEU A 207 15.44 5.69 7.28
C LEU A 207 15.10 6.33 8.64
N TYR A 208 15.90 6.04 9.67
CA TYR A 208 15.74 6.68 10.98
C TYR A 208 16.00 8.19 10.94
N LYS A 209 17.02 8.62 10.20
CA LYS A 209 17.33 10.04 10.00
C LYS A 209 16.18 10.75 9.30
N ILE A 210 15.70 10.19 8.19
CA ILE A 210 14.57 10.70 7.43
C ILE A 210 13.32 10.81 8.31
N ALA A 211 12.94 9.74 9.02
CA ALA A 211 11.74 9.73 9.86
C ALA A 211 11.82 10.70 11.05
N LYS A 212 13.01 11.14 11.45
CA LYS A 212 13.21 12.21 12.45
C LYS A 212 13.16 13.61 11.87
N GLU A 213 13.67 13.78 10.66
CA GLU A 213 13.82 15.09 10.03
C GLU A 213 12.52 15.58 9.38
N PHE A 214 11.71 14.64 8.86
CA PHE A 214 10.50 14.97 8.11
C PHE A 214 9.22 14.51 8.83
N PRO A 215 8.11 15.27 8.72
CA PRO A 215 6.82 14.89 9.27
C PRO A 215 6.13 13.85 8.37
N VAL A 216 6.65 12.62 8.38
CA VAL A 216 6.19 11.52 7.51
C VAL A 216 5.59 10.39 8.33
N PHE A 217 4.61 9.69 7.74
CA PHE A 217 4.16 8.40 8.25
C PHE A 217 5.02 7.29 7.68
N LEU A 218 5.18 6.21 8.44
CA LEU A 218 5.74 4.95 7.93
C LEU A 218 4.61 3.96 7.66
N GLU A 219 4.60 3.34 6.48
CA GLU A 219 3.61 2.31 6.17
C GLU A 219 3.94 1.02 6.94
N GLY A 220 3.11 0.71 7.95
CA GLY A 220 3.33 -0.40 8.88
C GLY A 220 2.66 -1.71 8.48
N LEU A 221 1.81 -1.70 7.46
CA LEU A 221 1.20 -2.88 6.87
C LEU A 221 0.89 -2.59 5.41
N ASN A 222 1.26 -3.56 4.58
CA ASN A 222 0.95 -3.61 3.17
C ASN A 222 0.56 -5.05 2.86
N THR A 223 -0.66 -5.22 2.39
CA THR A 223 -1.25 -6.50 2.00
C THR A 223 -1.15 -6.76 0.49
N GLY A 224 -0.50 -5.85 -0.22
CA GLY A 224 -0.29 -5.83 -1.66
C GLY A 224 0.50 -7.04 -2.14
N ASN A 225 -0.14 -7.78 -3.06
CA ASN A 225 0.35 -8.74 -4.06
C ASN A 225 1.37 -9.85 -3.69
N THR A 226 2.09 -9.81 -2.57
CA THR A 226 3.17 -10.76 -2.30
C THR A 226 3.49 -10.95 -0.81
N LEU A 227 3.83 -12.19 -0.43
CA LEU A 227 4.19 -12.55 0.95
C LEU A 227 5.43 -11.85 1.48
N TRP A 228 6.37 -11.49 0.60
CA TRP A 228 7.63 -10.87 0.99
C TRP A 228 7.46 -9.40 1.40
N MET A 229 6.57 -8.63 0.75
CA MET A 229 6.21 -7.26 1.19
C MET A 229 5.52 -7.27 2.56
N THR A 230 4.64 -8.24 2.80
CA THR A 230 4.05 -8.41 4.14
C THR A 230 5.11 -8.74 5.19
N PHE A 231 6.15 -9.52 4.83
CA PHE A 231 7.26 -9.86 5.72
C PHE A 231 8.15 -8.64 6.03
N THR A 232 8.61 -7.90 5.01
CA THR A 232 9.48 -6.73 5.19
C THR A 232 8.78 -5.64 6.03
N ASN A 233 7.48 -5.45 5.82
CA ASN A 233 6.70 -4.45 6.55
C ASN A 233 6.40 -4.80 8.02
N ALA A 234 6.48 -6.08 8.40
CA ALA A 234 6.41 -6.45 9.82
C ALA A 234 7.55 -5.81 10.64
N GLY A 235 8.73 -5.62 10.04
CA GLY A 235 9.87 -4.95 10.65
C GLY A 235 9.65 -3.45 10.88
N VAL A 236 8.90 -2.79 9.98
CA VAL A 236 8.63 -1.35 10.02
C VAL A 236 7.84 -0.98 11.27
N ARG A 237 6.86 -1.80 11.64
CA ARG A 237 6.10 -1.60 12.88
C ARG A 237 7.01 -1.62 14.11
N VAL A 238 7.86 -2.63 14.23
CA VAL A 238 8.76 -2.77 15.39
C VAL A 238 9.70 -1.57 15.46
N PHE A 239 10.23 -1.16 14.31
CA PHE A 239 11.05 0.02 14.16
C PHE A 239 10.32 1.29 14.60
N ALA A 240 9.12 1.55 14.07
CA ALA A 240 8.34 2.74 14.37
C ALA A 240 7.91 2.79 15.83
N GLN A 241 7.43 1.68 16.41
CA GLN A 241 7.06 1.61 17.83
C GLN A 241 8.25 1.85 18.76
N LYS A 242 9.42 1.31 18.43
CA LYS A 242 10.64 1.51 19.22
C LYS A 242 11.11 2.97 19.22
N HIS A 243 10.81 3.69 18.16
CA HIS A 243 11.30 5.05 17.92
C HIS A 243 10.22 6.13 17.98
N ASP A 244 8.99 5.75 18.35
CA ASP A 244 7.82 6.63 18.44
C ASP A 244 7.52 7.37 17.12
N PHE A 245 7.68 6.67 15.99
CA PHE A 245 7.32 7.21 14.68
C PHE A 245 5.85 6.90 14.34
N PRO A 246 5.16 7.84 13.68
CA PRO A 246 3.77 7.66 13.29
C PRO A 246 3.65 6.55 12.23
N LEU A 247 2.66 5.69 12.41
CA LEU A 247 2.36 4.57 11.52
C LEU A 247 1.05 4.80 10.79
N ILE A 248 1.01 4.41 9.52
CA ILE A 248 -0.21 4.26 8.76
C ILE A 248 -0.27 2.84 8.20
N TYR A 249 -1.47 2.29 8.14
CA TYR A 249 -1.69 0.94 7.62
C TYR A 249 -2.56 1.06 6.38
N ASN A 250 -2.15 0.43 5.28
CA ASN A 250 -2.81 0.53 3.99
C ASN A 250 -2.86 -0.84 3.30
N THR A 251 -3.64 -0.94 2.23
CA THR A 251 -3.72 -2.20 1.49
C THR A 251 -2.68 -2.34 0.41
N ASP A 252 -2.27 -1.22 -0.20
CA ASP A 252 -1.55 -1.19 -1.48
C ASP A 252 -2.27 -2.06 -2.52
N ALA A 253 -3.60 -2.00 -2.50
CA ALA A 253 -4.43 -2.75 -3.40
C ALA A 253 -4.23 -2.23 -4.83
N HIS A 254 -4.14 -3.16 -5.76
CA HIS A 254 -3.94 -2.85 -7.16
C HIS A 254 -5.10 -3.40 -7.97
N THR A 255 -5.76 -2.57 -8.78
CA THR A 255 -6.71 -3.10 -9.77
C THR A 255 -6.03 -3.77 -10.95
N ARG A 256 -4.69 -3.84 -11.00
CA ARG A 256 -3.91 -4.37 -12.14
C ARG A 256 -3.14 -5.65 -11.78
N PRO A 257 -2.92 -6.53 -12.77
CA PRO A 257 -1.69 -7.29 -12.90
C PRO A 257 -0.42 -6.48 -12.79
N SER A 258 0.34 -6.67 -11.71
CA SER A 258 1.73 -6.20 -11.62
C SER A 258 2.50 -6.52 -12.92
N PRO A 259 3.51 -5.72 -13.31
CA PRO A 259 4.19 -5.80 -14.61
C PRO A 259 4.64 -7.21 -15.02
N PRO A 260 4.99 -7.44 -16.32
CA PRO A 260 5.25 -8.77 -16.89
C PRO A 260 6.25 -9.66 -16.12
N PHE A 261 7.11 -9.07 -15.27
CA PHE A 261 8.02 -9.82 -14.41
C PHE A 261 7.30 -10.51 -13.24
N LEU A 262 6.21 -9.96 -12.73
CA LEU A 262 5.32 -10.54 -11.72
C LEU A 262 4.21 -11.39 -12.36
N THR A 263 3.86 -11.15 -13.64
CA THR A 263 2.90 -12.01 -14.36
C THR A 263 3.43 -13.42 -14.64
N ARG A 264 4.75 -13.67 -14.53
CA ARG A 264 5.29 -15.05 -14.54
C ARG A 264 4.86 -15.86 -13.31
N HIS A 265 4.41 -15.20 -12.24
CA HIS A 265 3.96 -15.82 -10.99
C HIS A 265 2.42 -15.83 -10.80
N GLY A 266 1.64 -15.29 -11.74
CA GLY A 266 0.19 -15.56 -11.82
C GLY A 266 -0.70 -15.00 -10.71
N VAL A 267 -0.21 -14.10 -9.85
CA VAL A 267 -0.91 -13.67 -8.62
C VAL A 267 -1.70 -12.37 -8.77
N SER A 268 -2.15 -12.05 -9.97
CA SER A 268 -2.90 -10.80 -10.16
C SER A 268 -4.15 -11.04 -10.97
N LYS A 269 -5.16 -11.45 -10.24
CA LYS A 269 -6.49 -11.67 -10.77
C LYS A 269 -7.39 -10.63 -10.14
N TYR A 270 -8.30 -10.07 -10.93
CA TYR A 270 -9.28 -9.07 -10.52
C TYR A 270 -10.09 -9.46 -9.26
N TRP A 271 -10.31 -10.75 -9.02
CA TRP A 271 -10.92 -11.21 -7.77
C TRP A 271 -10.06 -10.92 -6.53
N LEU A 272 -8.73 -10.93 -6.64
CA LEU A 272 -7.82 -10.64 -5.54
C LEU A 272 -7.90 -9.17 -5.12
N PHE A 273 -8.13 -8.26 -6.08
CA PHE A 273 -8.39 -6.84 -5.78
C PHE A 273 -9.58 -6.69 -4.82
N LYS A 274 -10.70 -7.38 -5.11
CA LYS A 274 -11.87 -7.33 -4.23
C LYS A 274 -11.58 -7.88 -2.85
N GLU A 275 -10.75 -8.91 -2.75
CA GLU A 275 -10.32 -9.45 -1.46
C GLU A 275 -9.38 -8.49 -0.73
N GLN A 276 -8.56 -7.71 -1.44
CA GLN A 276 -7.64 -6.72 -0.87
C GLN A 276 -8.35 -5.47 -0.35
N VAL A 277 -9.32 -4.91 -1.10
CA VAL A 277 -10.06 -3.71 -0.64
C VAL A 277 -10.79 -4.03 0.65
N GLY A 278 -10.47 -3.28 1.71
CA GLY A 278 -11.06 -3.51 3.02
C GLY A 278 -10.46 -4.66 3.82
N SER A 279 -9.36 -5.26 3.37
CA SER A 279 -8.68 -6.32 4.13
C SER A 279 -7.76 -5.77 5.21
N ALA A 280 -7.18 -4.60 4.98
CA ALA A 280 -6.26 -3.92 5.89
C ALA A 280 -6.42 -2.41 5.79
N GLY A 281 -5.98 -1.69 6.83
CA GLY A 281 -6.06 -0.24 6.86
C GLY A 281 -5.98 0.29 8.28
N THR A 282 -6.27 1.58 8.42
CA THR A 282 -6.41 2.26 9.72
C THR A 282 -7.89 2.39 10.05
N LEU A 283 -8.31 1.98 11.25
CA LEU A 283 -9.66 2.20 11.73
C LEU A 283 -9.76 3.55 12.41
N LEU A 284 -10.82 4.29 12.10
CA LEU A 284 -11.26 5.48 12.80
C LEU A 284 -12.72 5.31 13.24
N GLU A 285 -13.11 6.06 14.27
CA GLU A 285 -14.52 6.21 14.62
C GLU A 285 -15.30 6.83 13.45
N GLU A 286 -16.49 6.32 13.18
CA GLU A 286 -17.34 6.78 12.09
C GLU A 286 -17.69 8.25 12.27
N GLU A 287 -17.96 8.70 13.50
CA GLU A 287 -18.21 10.10 13.84
C GLU A 287 -17.06 11.01 13.39
N THR A 288 -15.81 10.56 13.57
CA THR A 288 -14.62 11.30 13.11
C THR A 288 -14.68 11.53 11.60
N VAL A 289 -14.99 10.49 10.81
CA VAL A 289 -15.10 10.62 9.35
C VAL A 289 -16.34 11.41 8.93
N GLN A 290 -17.45 11.33 9.67
CA GLN A 290 -18.63 12.16 9.41
C GLN A 290 -18.33 13.65 9.58
N ASN A 291 -17.55 14.03 10.59
CA ASN A 291 -17.16 15.41 10.84
C ASN A 291 -16.32 16.01 9.69
N LEU A 292 -15.52 15.18 9.01
CA LEU A 292 -14.72 15.61 7.86
C LEU A 292 -15.57 16.06 6.66
N LYS A 293 -16.79 15.54 6.53
CA LYS A 293 -17.62 15.74 5.32
C LYS A 293 -18.14 17.17 5.14
N SER A 294 -18.04 17.99 6.18
CA SER A 294 -18.43 19.41 6.13
C SER A 294 -17.27 20.35 5.75
N LEU A 295 -16.07 19.81 5.59
CA LEU A 295 -14.85 20.56 5.37
C LEU A 295 -14.50 20.67 3.88
N THR A 296 -13.59 21.59 3.54
CA THR A 296 -12.96 21.62 2.20
C THR A 296 -12.04 20.41 2.01
N GLY A 297 -11.70 20.04 0.78
CA GLY A 297 -10.85 18.87 0.53
C GLY A 297 -9.45 18.99 1.13
N LYS A 298 -8.90 20.21 1.21
CA LYS A 298 -7.61 20.45 1.90
C LYS A 298 -7.70 20.21 3.40
N GLU A 299 -8.77 20.69 4.04
CA GLU A 299 -9.02 20.45 5.47
C GLU A 299 -9.33 18.98 5.75
N ILE A 300 -10.02 18.27 4.84
CA ILE A 300 -10.21 16.82 4.91
C ILE A 300 -8.87 16.10 5.00
N LEU A 301 -7.89 16.45 4.14
CA LEU A 301 -6.55 15.86 4.19
C LEU A 301 -5.87 16.14 5.53
N GLU A 302 -5.84 17.40 5.98
CA GLU A 302 -5.21 17.79 7.24
C GLU A 302 -5.80 17.03 8.43
N LYS A 303 -7.12 17.05 8.56
CA LYS A 303 -7.83 16.42 9.67
C LYS A 303 -7.82 14.89 9.59
N LYS A 304 -7.76 14.30 8.39
CA LYS A 304 -7.53 12.85 8.21
C LYS A 304 -6.21 12.45 8.87
N TYR A 305 -5.11 13.12 8.53
CA TYR A 305 -3.79 12.77 9.05
C TYR A 305 -3.66 13.03 10.56
N GLU A 306 -4.25 14.11 11.07
CA GLU A 306 -4.37 14.36 12.52
C GLU A 306 -5.14 13.23 13.23
N ALA A 307 -6.27 12.78 12.65
CA ALA A 307 -7.07 11.71 13.22
C ALA A 307 -6.35 10.35 13.20
N ILE A 308 -5.65 10.02 12.11
CA ILE A 308 -4.82 8.81 12.02
C ILE A 308 -3.73 8.84 13.09
N HIS A 309 -3.03 9.97 13.26
CA HIS A 309 -1.97 10.10 14.25
C HIS A 309 -2.48 9.89 15.69
N ASN A 310 -3.60 10.52 16.03
CA ASN A 310 -4.09 10.57 17.40
C ASN A 310 -4.97 9.37 17.79
N HIS A 311 -5.68 8.79 16.83
CA HIS A 311 -6.76 7.83 17.07
C HIS A 311 -6.71 6.59 16.18
N GLY A 312 -5.74 6.49 15.27
CA GLY A 312 -5.64 5.40 14.32
C GLY A 312 -5.42 4.05 14.98
N GLU A 313 -6.33 3.11 14.75
CA GLU A 313 -6.19 1.73 15.17
C GLU A 313 -5.80 0.84 13.99
N ARG A 314 -4.98 -0.19 14.23
CA ARG A 314 -4.58 -1.13 13.19
C ARG A 314 -5.71 -2.11 12.86
N TYR A 315 -5.91 -2.36 11.57
CA TYR A 315 -6.81 -3.42 11.09
C TYR A 315 -6.18 -4.26 9.97
N GLY A 316 -6.60 -5.53 9.88
CA GLY A 316 -6.16 -6.45 8.82
C GLY A 316 -4.86 -7.21 9.06
N GLU A 317 -4.32 -7.20 10.28
CA GLU A 317 -3.02 -7.85 10.54
C GLU A 317 -3.07 -9.38 10.34
N VAL A 318 -2.11 -9.88 9.56
CA VAL A 318 -1.76 -11.29 9.41
C VAL A 318 -1.02 -11.75 10.67
N SER A 319 -1.44 -12.87 11.28
CA SER A 319 -0.83 -13.39 12.52
C SER A 319 0.70 -13.58 12.39
N ASN A 320 1.45 -12.95 13.30
CA ASN A 320 2.92 -13.02 13.40
C ASN A 320 3.47 -14.46 13.47
N THR A 321 2.66 -15.44 13.87
CA THR A 321 3.06 -16.86 13.99
C THR A 321 3.41 -17.50 12.65
N TRP A 322 2.76 -17.09 11.56
CA TRP A 322 3.03 -17.63 10.21
C TRP A 322 4.18 -16.93 9.52
N ILE A 323 4.33 -15.62 9.80
CA ILE A 323 5.46 -14.79 9.37
C ILE A 323 6.77 -15.42 9.89
N PHE A 324 6.81 -15.78 11.18
CA PHE A 324 7.96 -16.43 11.82
C PHE A 324 8.29 -17.81 11.23
N GLY A 325 7.27 -18.61 10.87
CA GLY A 325 7.46 -19.93 10.26
C GLY A 325 8.14 -19.88 8.90
N PHE A 326 7.84 -18.87 8.09
CA PHE A 326 8.52 -18.63 6.81
C PHE A 326 9.89 -17.99 6.96
N SER A 327 10.08 -17.08 7.93
CA SER A 327 11.40 -16.51 8.25
C SER A 327 12.37 -17.60 8.66
N VAL A 328 11.96 -18.51 9.54
CA VAL A 328 12.80 -19.66 9.95
C VAL A 328 13.15 -20.53 8.75
N ALA A 329 12.21 -20.79 7.83
CA ALA A 329 12.48 -21.55 6.60
C ALA A 329 13.44 -20.83 5.64
N ALA A 330 13.34 -19.50 5.50
CA ALA A 330 14.22 -18.69 4.66
C ALA A 330 15.64 -18.53 5.26
N THR A 331 15.75 -18.33 6.58
CA THR A 331 17.04 -18.32 7.28
C THR A 331 17.71 -19.70 7.27
N HIS A 332 16.94 -20.79 7.27
CA HIS A 332 17.49 -22.15 7.13
C HIS A 332 17.97 -22.47 5.72
N LEU A 333 17.48 -21.78 4.68
CA LEU A 333 18.01 -21.89 3.31
C LEU A 333 19.41 -21.27 3.18
N GLU A 334 19.74 -20.24 3.96
CA GLU A 334 21.13 -19.72 4.05
C GLU A 334 22.11 -20.70 4.71
N PHE A 335 21.62 -21.61 5.57
CA PHE A 335 22.45 -22.67 6.17
C PHE A 335 22.58 -23.94 5.30
N LEU A 336 21.82 -24.04 4.20
CA LEU A 336 21.76 -25.22 3.33
C LEU A 336 22.42 -25.01 1.96
N LEU A 337 22.97 -23.84 1.69
CA LEU A 337 23.85 -23.62 0.55
C LEU A 337 25.30 -23.63 1.05
N PRO A 338 26.19 -24.42 0.44
CA PRO A 338 27.53 -24.68 0.94
C PRO A 338 28.44 -23.45 1.02
#